data_AF-A0A3D3ECI2-F1
#
_entry.id   AF-A0A3D3ECI2-F1
#
_cell.length_a   1.000
_cell.length_b   1.000
_cell.length_c   1.000
_cell.angle_alpha   90.00
_cell.angle_beta   90.00
_cell.angle_gamma   90.00
#
_symmetry.space_group_name_H-M   'P 1'
#
loop_
_entity.id
_entity.type
_entity.pdbx_description
1 polymer ?
#
loop_
_entity_poly.entity_id
_entity_poly.type
_entity_poly.pdbx_seq_one_letter_code
_entity_poly.pdbx_strand_id
1 'polypeptide(L)'
;PFSSGSGQDVRITTRTNPADPFNCFYSTIHEVGHATYEQGIDDAHFLTPLGRGVSLGVHESQSRIYENQLGRSRAFACWLFTRMTDLFGDFGVPDAETFYHVVNRVNDGFIRTEADELQYNLHIMLRFDLERALMSDDLQVSDLEAAWNDRFLSDFGYAVDKPSNGVLQDVHWSVGLIGYFPTYALGNVYAGCLHAAMRDALPSLDDDLARGDTSAATAWLRTHVQRHGGLYEPVETIAKAAGITPSHGPLLDYLETKFSDIYGL
;
A
#
# COMPACT_ATOMS: atom_id res chain seq x y z
N PRO A 1 8.11 0.96 -10.04
CA PRO A 1 7.16 2.07 -10.26
C PRO A 1 7.50 3.20 -9.28
N PHE A 2 7.25 4.46 -9.65
CA PHE A 2 7.43 5.58 -8.72
C PHE A 2 6.59 6.77 -9.15
N SER A 3 6.26 7.61 -8.16
CA SER A 3 5.69 8.94 -8.29
C SER A 3 6.74 9.99 -7.91
N SER A 4 6.75 11.12 -8.62
CA SER A 4 7.69 12.22 -8.38
C SER A 4 7.12 13.57 -8.79
N GLY A 5 7.51 14.61 -8.07
CA GLY A 5 7.04 15.98 -8.28
C GLY A 5 6.10 16.44 -7.17
N SER A 6 5.68 17.70 -7.25
CA SER A 6 4.72 18.31 -6.31
C SER A 6 3.96 19.45 -6.96
N GLY A 7 2.82 19.83 -6.38
CA GLY A 7 1.97 20.91 -6.88
C GLY A 7 1.50 20.66 -8.32
N GLN A 8 1.96 21.48 -9.27
CA GLN A 8 1.44 21.49 -10.64
C GLN A 8 2.06 20.46 -11.60
N ASP A 9 3.15 19.80 -11.23
CA ASP A 9 3.79 18.75 -12.05
C ASP A 9 4.11 17.55 -11.17
N VAL A 10 3.20 16.58 -11.16
CA VAL A 10 3.33 15.31 -10.44
C VAL A 10 3.19 14.19 -11.46
N ARG A 11 4.23 13.37 -11.58
CA ARG A 11 4.37 12.34 -12.61
C ARG A 11 4.45 10.98 -11.98
N ILE A 12 3.82 10.00 -12.62
CA ILE A 12 3.87 8.60 -12.23
C ILE A 12 4.52 7.76 -13.32
N THR A 13 5.13 6.66 -12.93
CA THR A 13 5.62 5.62 -13.82
C THR A 13 5.08 4.28 -13.40
N THR A 14 4.83 3.39 -14.37
CA THR A 14 4.41 2.02 -14.11
C THR A 14 5.27 1.04 -14.91
N ARG A 15 5.11 -0.25 -14.65
CA ARG A 15 5.79 -1.33 -15.36
C ARG A 15 4.75 -2.23 -16.03
N THR A 16 4.95 -2.53 -17.31
CA THR A 16 4.15 -3.52 -18.03
C THR A 16 4.89 -4.84 -18.14
N ASN A 17 4.17 -5.94 -17.96
CA ASN A 17 4.65 -7.29 -18.20
C ASN A 17 3.55 -8.07 -18.92
N PRO A 18 3.75 -8.52 -20.18
CA PRO A 18 2.74 -9.30 -20.90
C PRO A 18 2.33 -10.59 -20.18
N ALA A 19 3.21 -11.15 -19.33
CA ALA A 19 2.92 -12.35 -18.54
C ALA A 19 2.23 -12.06 -17.19
N ASP A 20 2.18 -10.78 -16.77
CA ASP A 20 1.56 -10.34 -15.52
C ASP A 20 0.94 -8.95 -15.70
N PRO A 21 -0.27 -8.87 -16.30
CA PRO A 21 -0.92 -7.61 -16.56
C PRO A 21 -1.39 -6.90 -15.29
N PHE A 22 -1.68 -7.65 -14.21
CA PHE A 22 -2.16 -7.08 -12.94
C PHE A 22 -1.13 -6.21 -12.25
N ASN A 23 0.15 -6.56 -12.37
CA ASN A 23 1.24 -5.73 -11.87
C ASN A 23 1.13 -4.28 -12.37
N CYS A 24 0.84 -4.07 -13.66
CA CYS A 24 0.71 -2.74 -14.24
C CYS A 24 -0.47 -1.96 -13.65
N PHE A 25 -1.63 -2.59 -13.51
CA PHE A 25 -2.84 -1.92 -13.01
C PHE A 25 -2.65 -1.46 -11.57
N TYR A 26 -2.28 -2.37 -10.67
CA TYR A 26 -2.14 -2.05 -9.25
C TYR A 26 -0.94 -1.17 -8.96
N SER A 27 0.18 -1.33 -9.69
CA SER A 27 1.28 -0.36 -9.64
C SER A 27 0.82 1.04 -10.06
N THR A 28 0.00 1.15 -11.10
CA THR A 28 -0.51 2.45 -11.54
C THR A 28 -1.42 3.07 -10.49
N ILE A 29 -2.35 2.31 -9.92
CA ILE A 29 -3.26 2.79 -8.86
C ILE A 29 -2.45 3.24 -7.63
N HIS A 30 -1.45 2.47 -7.23
CA HIS A 30 -0.53 2.80 -6.14
C HIS A 30 0.15 4.16 -6.36
N GLU A 31 0.77 4.36 -7.53
CA GLU A 31 1.43 5.63 -7.84
C GLU A 31 0.45 6.80 -8.01
N VAL A 32 -0.79 6.53 -8.47
CA VAL A 32 -1.87 7.53 -8.50
C VAL A 32 -2.23 7.96 -7.08
N GLY A 33 -2.30 7.05 -6.11
CA GLY A 33 -2.55 7.42 -4.70
C GLY A 33 -1.46 8.34 -4.15
N HIS A 34 -0.20 8.07 -4.47
CA HIS A 34 0.91 8.99 -4.17
C HIS A 34 0.76 10.34 -4.88
N ALA A 35 0.50 10.34 -6.19
CA ALA A 35 0.43 11.57 -6.97
C ALA A 35 -0.75 12.46 -6.56
N THR A 36 -1.89 11.85 -6.25
CA THR A 36 -3.09 12.57 -5.80
C THR A 36 -2.91 13.20 -4.42
N TYR A 37 -2.05 12.65 -3.56
CA TYR A 37 -1.68 13.36 -2.34
C TYR A 37 -1.01 14.69 -2.68
N GLU A 38 0.07 14.66 -3.46
CA GLU A 38 0.84 15.85 -3.81
C GLU A 38 0.02 16.88 -4.62
N GLN A 39 -0.88 16.42 -5.50
CA GLN A 39 -1.81 17.29 -6.24
C GLN A 39 -2.96 17.83 -5.37
N GLY A 40 -3.29 17.15 -4.27
CA GLY A 40 -4.41 17.50 -3.40
C GLY A 40 -4.07 18.58 -2.37
N ILE A 41 -2.80 18.91 -2.19
CA ILE A 41 -2.30 19.93 -1.27
C ILE A 41 -2.81 21.32 -1.68
N ASP A 42 -3.24 22.12 -0.70
CA ASP A 42 -3.76 23.47 -0.96
C ASP A 42 -2.71 24.36 -1.65
N ASP A 43 -3.10 25.06 -2.72
CA ASP A 43 -2.22 25.97 -3.46
C ASP A 43 -1.66 27.09 -2.57
N ALA A 44 -2.33 27.42 -1.46
CA ALA A 44 -1.82 28.35 -0.45
C ALA A 44 -0.50 27.88 0.20
N HIS A 45 -0.19 26.58 0.11
CA HIS A 45 1.05 25.97 0.60
C HIS A 45 2.11 25.78 -0.49
N PHE A 46 1.81 26.11 -1.75
CA PHE A 46 2.73 25.91 -2.87
C PHE A 46 4.07 26.63 -2.65
N LEU A 47 5.17 25.91 -2.89
CA LEU A 47 6.55 26.38 -2.65
C LEU A 47 6.86 26.81 -1.21
N THR A 48 6.10 26.30 -0.24
CA THR A 48 6.40 26.44 1.20
C THR A 48 6.84 25.09 1.80
N PRO A 49 7.41 25.07 3.02
CA PRO A 49 7.69 23.81 3.73
C PRO A 49 6.46 22.91 3.95
N LEU A 50 5.25 23.49 3.88
CA LEU A 50 3.98 22.77 4.02
C LEU A 50 3.47 22.20 2.70
N GLY A 51 4.05 22.60 1.56
CA GLY A 51 3.59 22.25 0.21
C GLY A 51 4.02 20.86 -0.28
N ARG A 52 4.09 19.89 0.63
CA ARG A 52 4.48 18.49 0.36
C ARG A 52 3.81 17.56 1.37
N GLY A 53 3.75 16.26 1.06
CA GLY A 53 3.29 15.27 2.02
C GLY A 53 4.06 15.31 3.34
N VAL A 54 3.36 15.12 4.45
CA VAL A 54 3.91 15.32 5.80
C VAL A 54 4.97 14.27 6.19
N SER A 55 4.81 13.02 5.76
CA SER A 55 5.76 11.94 6.01
C SER A 55 5.59 10.79 5.02
N LEU A 56 6.61 9.93 4.93
CA LEU A 56 6.56 8.72 4.12
C LEU A 56 5.41 7.79 4.51
N GLY A 57 5.11 7.65 5.81
CA GLY A 57 4.01 6.82 6.27
C GLY A 57 2.63 7.37 5.87
N VAL A 58 2.43 8.68 5.96
CA VAL A 58 1.18 9.29 5.47
C VAL A 58 1.13 9.23 3.94
N HIS A 59 2.26 9.38 3.26
CA HIS A 59 2.32 9.30 1.80
C HIS A 59 2.01 7.88 1.28
N GLU A 60 2.53 6.85 1.94
CA GLU A 60 2.23 5.45 1.67
C GLU A 60 0.79 5.10 2.04
N SER A 61 0.18 5.73 3.05
CA SER A 61 -1.23 5.48 3.34
C SER A 61 -2.14 5.88 2.18
N GLN A 62 -1.76 6.92 1.41
CA GLN A 62 -2.49 7.34 0.22
C GLN A 62 -2.30 6.36 -0.93
N SER A 63 -1.09 5.85 -1.19
CA SER A 63 -0.93 4.81 -2.22
C SER A 63 -1.67 3.53 -1.86
N ARG A 64 -1.59 3.10 -0.59
CA ARG A 64 -2.22 1.86 -0.12
C ARG A 64 -3.73 1.93 -0.09
N ILE A 65 -4.33 3.01 0.38
CA ILE A 65 -5.79 3.11 0.40
C ILE A 65 -6.39 3.10 -1.02
N TYR A 66 -5.71 3.73 -1.99
CA TYR A 66 -6.10 3.66 -3.39
C TYR A 66 -5.92 2.27 -3.97
N GLU A 67 -4.75 1.66 -3.77
CA GLU A 67 -4.42 0.34 -4.32
C GLU A 67 -5.31 -0.77 -3.75
N ASN A 68 -5.42 -0.84 -2.43
CA ASN A 68 -5.91 -2.01 -1.71
C ASN A 68 -7.36 -1.82 -1.26
N GLN A 69 -7.60 -0.90 -0.34
CA GLN A 69 -8.94 -0.71 0.25
C GLN A 69 -9.98 -0.26 -0.78
N LEU A 70 -9.58 0.55 -1.78
CA LEU A 70 -10.44 0.94 -2.89
C LEU A 70 -10.25 -0.01 -4.09
N GLY A 71 -9.03 -0.09 -4.64
CA GLY A 71 -8.75 -0.78 -5.90
C GLY A 71 -8.83 -2.31 -5.88
N ARG A 72 -8.61 -2.95 -4.73
CA ARG A 72 -8.78 -4.40 -4.52
C ARG A 72 -10.05 -4.73 -3.74
N SER A 73 -10.93 -3.76 -3.48
CA SER A 73 -12.26 -4.03 -2.92
C SER A 73 -13.09 -4.89 -3.87
N ARG A 74 -14.03 -5.67 -3.33
CA ARG A 74 -14.97 -6.45 -4.14
C ARG A 74 -15.75 -5.58 -5.12
N ALA A 75 -16.25 -4.43 -4.66
CA ALA A 75 -16.99 -3.48 -5.48
C ALA A 75 -16.19 -3.00 -6.69
N PHE A 76 -14.98 -2.48 -6.47
CA PHE A 76 -14.15 -1.95 -7.56
C PHE A 76 -13.58 -3.07 -8.45
N ALA A 77 -13.18 -4.20 -7.88
CA ALA A 77 -12.65 -5.33 -8.64
C ALA A 77 -13.70 -5.89 -9.61
N CYS A 78 -14.96 -6.01 -9.19
CA CYS A 78 -16.06 -6.44 -10.07
C CYS A 78 -16.34 -5.44 -11.20
N TRP A 79 -16.26 -4.13 -10.92
CA TRP A 79 -16.33 -3.11 -11.97
C TRP A 79 -15.16 -3.22 -12.94
N LEU A 80 -13.94 -3.37 -12.43
CA LEU A 80 -12.72 -3.51 -13.25
C LEU A 80 -12.78 -4.75 -14.14
N PHE A 81 -13.25 -5.90 -13.62
CA PHE A 81 -13.50 -7.10 -14.40
C PHE A 81 -14.40 -6.83 -15.60
N THR A 82 -15.50 -6.10 -15.39
CA THR A 82 -16.44 -5.72 -16.47
C THR A 82 -15.72 -4.86 -17.52
N ARG A 83 -14.95 -3.86 -17.10
CA ARG A 83 -14.17 -3.01 -18.02
C ARG A 83 -13.11 -3.77 -18.80
N MET A 84 -12.46 -4.74 -18.17
CA MET A 84 -11.47 -5.60 -18.81
C MET A 84 -12.13 -6.52 -19.83
N THR A 85 -13.28 -7.10 -19.50
CA THR A 85 -14.05 -7.96 -20.40
C THR A 85 -14.52 -7.19 -21.64
N ASP A 86 -15.01 -5.95 -21.45
CA ASP A 86 -15.43 -5.08 -22.56
C ASP A 86 -14.28 -4.76 -23.53
N LEU A 87 -13.06 -4.58 -23.01
CA LEU A 87 -11.91 -4.14 -23.79
C LEU A 87 -11.11 -5.29 -24.42
N PHE A 88 -10.96 -6.40 -23.69
CA PHE A 88 -10.09 -7.52 -24.06
C PHE A 88 -10.86 -8.78 -24.45
N GLY A 89 -12.17 -8.84 -24.21
CA GLY A 89 -12.97 -10.05 -24.37
C GLY A 89 -12.72 -11.04 -23.24
N ASP A 90 -12.82 -12.34 -23.53
CA ASP A 90 -12.44 -13.39 -22.59
C ASP A 90 -10.91 -13.40 -22.37
N PHE A 91 -10.49 -13.21 -21.12
CA PHE A 91 -9.09 -13.24 -20.70
C PHE A 91 -8.80 -14.39 -19.71
N GLY A 92 -9.65 -15.40 -19.67
CA GLY A 92 -9.44 -16.63 -18.89
C GLY A 92 -9.88 -16.55 -17.42
N VAL A 93 -10.64 -15.53 -17.04
CA VAL A 93 -11.29 -15.42 -15.73
C VAL A 93 -12.80 -15.51 -15.92
N PRO A 94 -13.49 -16.47 -15.29
CA PRO A 94 -14.87 -16.83 -15.65
C PRO A 94 -15.91 -15.79 -15.22
N ASP A 95 -15.70 -15.11 -14.10
CA ASP A 95 -16.63 -14.14 -13.54
C ASP A 95 -15.94 -13.11 -12.63
N ALA A 96 -16.69 -12.06 -12.29
CA ALA A 96 -16.23 -10.95 -11.47
C ALA A 96 -15.83 -11.37 -10.05
N GLU A 97 -16.49 -12.38 -9.48
CA GLU A 97 -16.18 -12.88 -8.15
C GLU A 97 -14.83 -13.60 -8.14
N THR A 98 -14.60 -14.46 -9.12
CA THR A 98 -13.32 -15.14 -9.32
C THR A 98 -12.21 -14.12 -9.57
N PHE A 99 -12.49 -13.04 -10.30
CA PHE A 99 -11.54 -11.94 -10.48
C PHE A 99 -11.17 -11.28 -9.15
N TYR A 100 -12.15 -10.97 -8.30
CA TYR A 100 -11.92 -10.43 -6.96
C TYR A 100 -11.03 -11.36 -6.12
N HIS A 101 -11.22 -12.68 -6.19
CA HIS A 101 -10.34 -13.65 -5.52
C HIS A 101 -8.92 -13.65 -6.12
N VAL A 102 -8.79 -13.59 -7.45
CA VAL A 102 -7.49 -13.60 -8.15
C VAL A 102 -6.64 -12.39 -7.77
N VAL A 103 -7.22 -11.19 -7.74
CA VAL A 103 -6.48 -9.96 -7.40
C VAL A 103 -6.14 -9.85 -5.91
N ASN A 104 -6.73 -10.70 -5.06
CA ASN A 104 -6.47 -10.76 -3.63
C ASN A 104 -5.79 -12.07 -3.20
N ARG A 105 -5.23 -12.82 -4.16
CA ARG A 105 -4.56 -14.08 -3.86
C ARG A 105 -3.33 -13.87 -2.98
N VAL A 106 -3.30 -14.58 -1.86
CA VAL A 106 -2.12 -14.81 -1.02
C VAL A 106 -1.18 -15.80 -1.71
N ASN A 107 0.13 -15.55 -1.68
CA ASN A 107 1.10 -16.43 -2.31
C ASN A 107 2.40 -16.54 -1.52
N ASP A 108 3.11 -17.65 -1.70
CA ASP A 108 4.47 -17.82 -1.18
C ASP A 108 5.45 -17.12 -2.14
N GLY A 109 5.83 -15.89 -1.79
CA GLY A 109 6.71 -15.04 -2.59
C GLY A 109 7.84 -14.41 -1.77
N PHE A 110 9.04 -14.39 -2.34
CA PHE A 110 10.20 -13.80 -1.66
C PHE A 110 10.25 -12.27 -1.71
N ILE A 111 9.62 -11.68 -2.72
CA ILE A 111 9.82 -10.28 -3.11
C ILE A 111 8.79 -9.39 -2.43
N ARG A 112 9.27 -8.52 -1.52
CA ARG A 112 8.42 -7.62 -0.73
C ARG A 112 7.47 -6.76 -1.57
N THR A 113 7.93 -6.22 -2.69
CA THR A 113 7.10 -5.36 -3.56
C THR A 113 6.03 -6.11 -4.33
N GLU A 114 6.10 -7.44 -4.35
CA GLU A 114 5.14 -8.34 -5.01
C GLU A 114 4.31 -9.15 -4.00
N ALA A 115 4.54 -8.94 -2.70
CA ALA A 115 3.83 -9.62 -1.62
C ALA A 115 2.36 -9.15 -1.52
N ASP A 116 1.50 -10.08 -1.09
CA ASP A 116 0.09 -9.80 -0.82
C ASP A 116 -0.14 -8.95 0.45
N GLU A 117 -1.38 -8.50 0.66
CA GLU A 117 -1.73 -7.62 1.78
C GLU A 117 -1.47 -8.22 3.17
N LEU A 118 -1.44 -9.55 3.31
CA LEU A 118 -1.18 -10.24 4.59
C LEU A 118 0.32 -10.36 4.85
N GLN A 119 1.09 -10.84 3.87
CA GLN A 119 2.52 -11.08 4.03
C GLN A 119 3.36 -9.80 3.98
N TYR A 120 2.88 -8.74 3.32
CA TYR A 120 3.67 -7.52 3.10
C TYR A 120 4.27 -6.92 4.40
N ASN A 121 3.48 -6.86 5.48
CA ASN A 121 3.96 -6.30 6.74
C ASN A 121 5.00 -7.19 7.45
N LEU A 122 4.98 -8.51 7.22
CA LEU A 122 6.03 -9.42 7.71
C LEU A 122 7.37 -9.11 7.07
N HIS A 123 7.40 -8.78 5.77
CA HIS A 123 8.64 -8.37 5.10
C HIS A 123 9.21 -7.08 5.70
N ILE A 124 8.35 -6.16 6.14
CA ILE A 124 8.78 -4.94 6.82
C ILE A 124 9.34 -5.23 8.21
N MET A 125 8.66 -6.10 8.99
CA MET A 125 9.12 -6.52 10.32
C MET A 125 10.48 -7.20 10.25
N LEU A 126 10.68 -8.12 9.31
CA LEU A 126 11.98 -8.77 9.04
C LEU A 126 13.09 -7.73 8.90
N ARG A 127 12.90 -6.73 8.03
CA ARG A 127 13.94 -5.71 7.76
C ARG A 127 14.16 -4.82 8.96
N PHE A 128 13.10 -4.38 9.63
CA PHE A 128 13.22 -3.50 10.78
C PHE A 128 13.94 -4.17 11.95
N ASP A 129 13.65 -5.44 12.22
CA ASP A 129 14.33 -6.17 13.29
C ASP A 129 15.82 -6.38 12.98
N LEU A 130 16.16 -6.67 11.72
CA LEU A 130 17.56 -6.76 11.28
C LEU A 130 18.25 -5.38 11.37
N GLU A 131 17.59 -4.30 10.97
CA GLU A 131 18.13 -2.94 11.15
C GLU A 131 18.39 -2.63 12.62
N ARG A 132 17.47 -2.97 13.52
CA ARG A 132 17.65 -2.75 14.96
C ARG A 132 18.86 -3.52 15.49
N ALA A 133 19.01 -4.79 15.12
CA ALA A 133 20.13 -5.62 15.54
C ALA A 133 21.48 -5.10 14.99
N LEU A 134 21.50 -4.61 13.75
CA LEU A 134 22.69 -3.95 13.18
C LEU A 134 23.04 -2.67 13.94
N MET A 135 22.04 -1.85 14.29
CA MET A 135 22.27 -0.57 15.00
C MET A 135 22.66 -0.76 16.47
N SER A 136 22.23 -1.85 17.11
CA SER A 136 22.62 -2.21 18.47
C SER A 136 23.92 -3.01 18.57
N ASP A 137 24.57 -3.32 17.43
CA ASP A 137 25.76 -4.17 17.32
C ASP A 137 25.52 -5.65 17.73
N ASP A 138 24.25 -6.06 17.86
CA ASP A 138 23.84 -7.44 18.13
C ASP A 138 23.95 -8.34 16.88
N LEU A 139 24.04 -7.75 15.69
CA LEU A 139 24.24 -8.42 14.41
C LEU A 139 25.37 -7.75 13.63
N GLN A 140 26.33 -8.55 13.14
CA GLN A 140 27.37 -8.06 12.23
C GLN A 140 26.94 -8.20 10.78
N VAL A 141 27.38 -7.28 9.92
CA VAL A 141 27.04 -7.26 8.48
C VAL A 141 27.43 -8.58 7.78
N SER A 142 28.51 -9.22 8.20
CA SER A 142 28.96 -10.51 7.65
C SER A 142 27.96 -11.64 7.89
N ASP A 143 27.11 -11.54 8.91
CA ASP A 143 26.14 -12.56 9.31
C ASP A 143 24.72 -12.24 8.81
N LEU A 144 24.54 -11.09 8.15
CA LEU A 144 23.23 -10.56 7.75
C LEU A 144 22.47 -11.49 6.80
N GLU A 145 23.17 -12.17 5.89
CA GLU A 145 22.54 -13.13 4.97
C GLU A 145 21.98 -14.34 5.72
N ALA A 146 22.73 -14.90 6.67
CA ALA A 146 22.27 -16.02 7.49
C ALA A 146 21.09 -15.60 8.37
N ALA A 147 21.21 -14.45 9.06
CA ALA A 147 20.15 -13.91 9.89
C ALA A 147 18.86 -13.63 9.10
N TRP A 148 18.99 -13.12 7.86
CA TRP A 148 17.87 -12.95 6.95
C TRP A 148 17.19 -14.28 6.65
N ASN A 149 17.95 -15.30 6.24
CA ASN A 149 17.39 -16.59 5.83
C ASN A 149 16.69 -17.30 6.99
N ASP A 150 17.28 -17.27 8.19
CA ASP A 150 16.69 -17.86 9.39
C ASP A 150 15.39 -17.16 9.78
N ARG A 151 15.38 -15.81 9.76
CA ARG A 151 14.19 -15.03 10.11
C ARG A 151 13.10 -15.16 9.05
N PHE A 152 13.46 -15.19 7.78
CA PHE A 152 12.51 -15.41 6.69
C PHE A 152 11.83 -16.78 6.82
N LEU A 153 12.59 -17.85 7.08
CA LEU A 153 12.01 -19.18 7.32
C LEU A 153 11.07 -19.18 8.54
N SER A 154 11.44 -18.50 9.62
CA SER A 154 10.61 -18.40 10.83
C SER A 154 9.28 -17.66 10.58
N ASP A 155 9.32 -16.54 9.88
CA ASP A 155 8.14 -15.67 9.70
C ASP A 155 7.22 -16.18 8.58
N PHE A 156 7.78 -16.77 7.52
CA PHE A 156 7.03 -17.16 6.31
C PHE A 156 6.84 -18.67 6.15
N GLY A 157 7.60 -19.50 6.85
CA GLY A 157 7.47 -20.96 6.81
C GLY A 157 8.18 -21.65 5.64
N TYR A 158 8.90 -20.92 4.78
CA TYR A 158 9.69 -21.47 3.68
C TYR A 158 11.05 -20.79 3.54
N ALA A 159 12.04 -21.52 3.01
CA ALA A 159 13.43 -21.08 2.96
C ALA A 159 13.72 -20.25 1.70
N VAL A 160 14.53 -19.21 1.85
CA VAL A 160 15.08 -18.42 0.74
C VAL A 160 16.01 -19.30 -0.11
N ASP A 161 15.84 -19.26 -1.43
CA ASP A 161 16.55 -20.12 -2.39
C ASP A 161 17.87 -19.52 -2.90
N LYS A 162 17.98 -18.18 -2.95
CA LYS A 162 19.19 -17.47 -3.39
C LYS A 162 19.26 -16.05 -2.80
N PRO A 163 20.46 -15.46 -2.69
CA PRO A 163 20.63 -14.14 -2.07
C PRO A 163 19.84 -13.01 -2.77
N SER A 164 19.64 -13.10 -4.09
CA SER A 164 18.85 -12.11 -4.85
C SER A 164 17.36 -12.14 -4.52
N ASN A 165 16.86 -13.25 -3.97
CA ASN A 165 15.53 -13.38 -3.40
C ASN A 165 15.55 -13.11 -1.88
N GLY A 166 16.72 -13.09 -1.26
CA GLY A 166 16.94 -12.80 0.15
C GLY A 166 17.42 -11.38 0.39
N VAL A 167 18.50 -11.27 1.16
CA VAL A 167 19.10 -10.02 1.63
C VAL A 167 19.43 -8.99 0.53
N LEU A 168 19.66 -9.42 -0.71
CA LEU A 168 20.00 -8.53 -1.83
C LEU A 168 18.79 -8.05 -2.64
N GLN A 169 17.56 -8.39 -2.23
CA GLN A 169 16.36 -8.08 -3.02
C GLN A 169 16.02 -6.59 -3.09
N ASP A 170 16.40 -5.81 -2.07
CA ASP A 170 16.03 -4.41 -1.92
C ASP A 170 17.25 -3.49 -2.00
N VAL A 171 17.08 -2.32 -2.62
CA VAL A 171 18.15 -1.33 -2.80
C VAL A 171 18.44 -0.52 -1.53
N HIS A 172 17.48 -0.41 -0.61
CA HIS A 172 17.45 0.59 0.48
C HIS A 172 18.75 0.68 1.28
N TRP A 173 19.26 -0.45 1.79
CA TRP A 173 20.48 -0.46 2.59
C TRP A 173 21.73 -0.05 1.80
N SER A 174 21.79 -0.43 0.51
CA SER A 174 22.91 -0.06 -0.37
C SER A 174 22.98 1.45 -0.66
N VAL A 175 21.85 2.16 -0.54
CA VAL A 175 21.75 3.61 -0.71
C VAL A 175 21.57 4.36 0.63
N GLY A 176 21.82 3.70 1.76
CA GLY A 176 21.86 4.31 3.09
C GLY A 176 20.50 4.59 3.73
N LEU A 177 19.42 3.99 3.23
CA LEU A 177 18.06 4.16 3.77
C LEU A 177 17.79 3.20 4.94
N ILE A 178 18.42 3.47 6.08
CA ILE A 178 18.19 2.75 7.35
C ILE A 178 17.06 3.43 8.15
N GLY A 179 16.16 2.64 8.74
CA GLY A 179 14.97 3.15 9.43
C GLY A 179 13.85 3.59 8.47
N TYR A 180 13.99 3.28 7.17
CA TYR A 180 13.04 3.66 6.13
C TYR A 180 11.87 2.67 6.04
N PHE A 181 12.14 1.35 6.07
CA PHE A 181 11.13 0.33 5.88
C PHE A 181 9.90 0.42 6.80
N PRO A 182 10.04 0.76 8.10
CA PRO A 182 8.88 0.90 9.00
C PRO A 182 7.82 1.87 8.48
N THR A 183 8.20 2.85 7.66
CA THR A 183 7.25 3.79 7.07
C THR A 183 6.24 3.13 6.13
N TYR A 184 6.61 2.03 5.48
CA TYR A 184 5.66 1.27 4.66
C TYR A 184 4.57 0.59 5.49
N ALA A 185 4.94 0.01 6.64
CA ALA A 185 3.96 -0.59 7.55
C ALA A 185 3.07 0.48 8.21
N LEU A 186 3.63 1.64 8.55
CA LEU A 186 2.82 2.79 8.98
C LEU A 186 1.82 3.22 7.91
N GLY A 187 2.19 3.18 6.63
CA GLY A 187 1.28 3.41 5.51
C GLY A 187 0.05 2.51 5.53
N ASN A 188 0.26 1.20 5.68
CA ASN A 188 -0.84 0.24 5.80
C ASN A 188 -1.73 0.51 7.03
N VAL A 189 -1.12 0.77 8.19
CA VAL A 189 -1.85 1.07 9.44
C VAL A 189 -2.71 2.32 9.30
N TYR A 190 -2.14 3.40 8.75
CA TYR A 190 -2.87 4.64 8.51
C TYR A 190 -3.95 4.47 7.46
N ALA A 191 -3.71 3.71 6.38
CA ALA A 191 -4.72 3.41 5.37
C ALA A 191 -5.93 2.68 5.98
N GLY A 192 -5.70 1.71 6.87
CA GLY A 192 -6.77 1.04 7.61
C GLY A 192 -7.60 2.00 8.46
N CYS A 193 -6.95 2.90 9.21
CA CYS A 193 -7.63 3.92 10.01
C CYS A 193 -8.47 4.87 9.14
N LEU A 194 -7.89 5.37 8.05
CA LEU A 194 -8.57 6.26 7.12
C LEU A 194 -9.74 5.58 6.41
N HIS A 195 -9.58 4.31 6.02
CA HIS A 195 -10.63 3.55 5.36
C HIS A 195 -11.83 3.32 6.28
N ALA A 196 -11.61 2.95 7.56
CA ALA A 196 -12.69 2.81 8.53
C ALA A 196 -13.51 4.11 8.65
N ALA A 197 -12.84 5.25 8.86
CA ALA A 197 -13.51 6.55 8.96
C ALA A 197 -14.20 6.97 7.65
N MET A 198 -13.61 6.65 6.49
CA MET A 198 -14.21 6.92 5.19
C MET A 198 -15.51 6.13 5.00
N ARG A 199 -15.54 4.85 5.39
CA ARG A 199 -16.76 4.01 5.28
C ARG A 199 -17.88 4.54 6.17
N ASP A 200 -17.57 4.99 7.38
CA ASP A 200 -18.55 5.61 8.27
C ASP A 200 -19.11 6.93 7.69
N ALA A 201 -18.25 7.73 7.05
CA ALA A 201 -18.64 9.00 6.44
C ALA A 201 -19.36 8.85 5.10
N LEU A 202 -19.13 7.75 4.37
CA LEU A 202 -19.65 7.49 3.03
C LEU A 202 -20.40 6.15 2.97
N PRO A 203 -21.65 6.06 3.46
CA PRO A 203 -22.42 4.81 3.42
C PRO A 203 -22.66 4.24 2.01
N SER A 204 -22.56 5.08 0.96
CA SER A 204 -22.71 4.68 -0.45
C SER A 204 -21.40 4.21 -1.10
N LEU A 205 -20.28 4.15 -0.35
CA LEU A 205 -18.95 3.92 -0.93
C LEU A 205 -18.90 2.70 -1.87
N ASP A 206 -19.42 1.55 -1.42
CA ASP A 206 -19.38 0.32 -2.23
C ASP A 206 -20.26 0.43 -3.48
N ASP A 207 -21.43 1.06 -3.38
CA ASP A 207 -22.32 1.30 -4.52
C ASP A 207 -21.65 2.21 -5.56
N ASP A 208 -20.94 3.25 -5.10
CA ASP A 208 -20.22 4.19 -5.94
C ASP A 208 -19.05 3.49 -6.67
N LEU A 209 -18.24 2.72 -5.93
CA LEU A 209 -17.14 1.93 -6.48
C LEU A 209 -17.62 0.85 -7.46
N ALA A 210 -18.78 0.22 -7.22
CA ALA A 210 -19.35 -0.78 -8.12
C ALA A 210 -19.77 -0.18 -9.48
N ARG A 211 -19.96 1.14 -9.56
CA ARG A 211 -20.21 1.88 -10.82
C ARG A 211 -18.93 2.52 -11.39
N GLY A 212 -17.80 2.37 -10.71
CA GLY A 212 -16.53 3.00 -11.06
C GLY A 212 -16.45 4.49 -10.72
N ASP A 213 -17.33 4.99 -9.85
CA ASP A 213 -17.28 6.37 -9.37
C ASP A 213 -16.45 6.46 -8.09
N THR A 214 -15.25 7.00 -8.20
CA THR A 214 -14.35 7.20 -7.05
C THR A 214 -14.44 8.60 -6.46
N SER A 215 -15.31 9.47 -6.99
CA SER A 215 -15.27 10.92 -6.71
C SER A 215 -15.46 11.24 -5.23
N ALA A 216 -16.42 10.57 -4.58
CA ALA A 216 -16.69 10.75 -3.15
C ALA A 216 -15.49 10.34 -2.28
N ALA A 217 -14.91 9.17 -2.54
CA ALA A 217 -13.75 8.65 -1.81
C ALA A 217 -12.53 9.58 -1.97
N THR A 218 -12.21 9.98 -3.21
CA THR A 218 -11.07 10.86 -3.50
C THR A 218 -11.28 12.27 -2.92
N ALA A 219 -12.51 12.79 -2.96
CA ALA A 219 -12.85 14.08 -2.36
C ALA A 219 -12.75 14.05 -0.83
N TRP A 220 -13.13 12.94 -0.21
CA TRP A 220 -12.97 12.75 1.24
C TRP A 220 -11.50 12.77 1.63
N LEU A 221 -10.64 12.03 0.94
CA LEU A 221 -9.19 12.03 1.20
C LEU A 221 -8.57 13.42 0.96
N ARG A 222 -8.98 14.09 -0.12
CA ARG A 222 -8.54 15.46 -0.41
C ARG A 222 -8.86 16.40 0.75
N THR A 223 -10.08 16.32 1.26
CA THR A 223 -10.58 17.23 2.29
C THR A 223 -9.97 16.97 3.66
N HIS A 224 -9.83 15.70 4.05
CA HIS A 224 -9.47 15.34 5.43
C HIS A 224 -7.97 15.10 5.61
N VAL A 225 -7.23 14.82 4.53
CA VAL A 225 -5.80 14.50 4.58
C VAL A 225 -5.00 15.42 3.67
N GLN A 226 -5.28 15.37 2.36
CA GLN A 226 -4.30 15.81 1.36
C GLN A 226 -4.12 17.32 1.35
N ARG A 227 -5.21 18.10 1.45
CA ARG A 227 -5.17 19.57 1.42
C ARG A 227 -4.24 20.22 2.43
N HIS A 228 -3.95 19.52 3.54
CA HIS A 228 -3.16 20.05 4.63
C HIS A 228 -1.66 20.02 4.38
N GLY A 229 -1.18 19.24 3.40
CA GLY A 229 0.25 19.05 3.17
C GLY A 229 0.99 18.71 4.48
N GLY A 230 2.00 19.51 4.82
CA GLY A 230 2.78 19.40 6.05
C GLY A 230 2.30 20.25 7.23
N LEU A 231 1.05 20.72 7.24
CA LEU A 231 0.52 21.63 8.27
C LEU A 231 0.46 21.01 9.68
N TYR A 232 0.15 19.72 9.78
CA TYR A 232 0.06 18.97 11.03
C TYR A 232 1.14 17.91 11.09
N GLU A 233 1.52 17.48 12.29
CA GLU A 233 2.40 16.32 12.45
C GLU A 233 1.76 15.05 11.88
N PRO A 234 2.54 14.01 11.50
CA PRO A 234 2.00 12.83 10.81
C PRO A 234 0.87 12.12 11.56
N VAL A 235 1.06 11.86 12.86
CA VAL A 235 0.05 11.19 13.70
C VAL A 235 -1.19 12.08 13.86
N GLU A 236 -0.99 13.39 14.02
CA GLU A 236 -2.09 14.35 14.15
C GLU A 236 -2.91 14.44 12.85
N THR A 237 -2.25 14.40 11.68
CA THR A 237 -2.92 14.38 10.37
C THR A 237 -3.91 13.21 10.27
N ILE A 238 -3.44 12.00 10.57
CA ILE A 238 -4.30 10.80 10.52
C ILE A 238 -5.35 10.85 11.63
N ALA A 239 -5.01 11.32 12.84
CA ALA A 239 -5.96 11.39 13.94
C ALA A 239 -7.12 12.35 13.67
N LYS A 240 -6.85 13.51 13.06
CA LYS A 240 -7.90 14.46 12.65
C LYS A 240 -8.81 13.88 11.58
N ALA A 241 -8.24 13.18 10.59
CA ALA A 241 -9.01 12.59 9.50
C ALA A 241 -9.84 11.38 9.96
N ALA A 242 -9.25 10.50 10.77
CA ALA A 242 -9.88 9.26 11.21
C ALA A 242 -10.74 9.42 12.48
N GLY A 243 -10.62 10.54 13.20
CA GLY A 243 -11.34 10.78 14.46
C GLY A 243 -10.84 9.94 15.65
N ILE A 244 -9.73 9.20 15.49
CA ILE A 244 -9.15 8.32 16.50
C ILE A 244 -7.62 8.46 16.53
N THR A 245 -6.98 8.12 17.64
CA THR A 245 -5.53 7.91 17.63
C THR A 245 -5.19 6.71 16.73
N PRO A 246 -4.30 6.85 15.74
CA PRO A 246 -3.96 5.76 14.82
C PRO A 246 -3.46 4.53 15.55
N SER A 247 -3.98 3.36 15.17
CA SER A 247 -3.59 2.07 15.73
C SER A 247 -3.73 0.97 14.67
N HIS A 248 -3.15 -0.20 14.91
CA HIS A 248 -3.23 -1.32 13.95
C HIS A 248 -4.62 -1.97 13.88
N GLY A 249 -5.50 -1.74 14.87
CA GLY A 249 -6.81 -2.39 14.98
C GLY A 249 -7.65 -2.33 13.70
N PRO A 250 -7.94 -1.12 13.16
CA PRO A 250 -8.71 -0.99 11.93
C PRO A 250 -8.12 -1.70 10.70
N LEU A 251 -6.79 -1.81 10.62
CA LEU A 251 -6.15 -2.59 9.56
C LEU A 251 -6.40 -4.09 9.75
N LEU A 252 -6.23 -4.60 10.97
CA LEU A 252 -6.47 -6.02 11.26
C LEU A 252 -7.94 -6.39 11.03
N ASP A 253 -8.89 -5.58 11.51
CA ASP A 253 -10.32 -5.81 11.28
C ASP A 253 -10.66 -5.89 9.77
N TYR A 254 -10.07 -4.99 8.97
CA TYR A 254 -10.21 -5.00 7.51
C TYR A 254 -9.63 -6.28 6.88
N LEU A 255 -8.40 -6.66 7.25
CA LEU A 255 -7.75 -7.86 6.71
C LEU A 255 -8.48 -9.13 7.13
N GLU A 256 -8.84 -9.28 8.41
CA GLU A 256 -9.56 -10.43 8.94
C GLU A 256 -10.92 -10.59 8.27
N THR A 257 -11.69 -9.50 8.13
CA THR A 257 -13.00 -9.54 7.46
C THR A 257 -12.84 -9.95 6.00
N LYS A 258 -11.93 -9.28 5.27
CA LYS A 258 -11.74 -9.48 3.83
C LYS A 258 -11.23 -10.88 3.51
N PHE A 259 -10.20 -11.34 4.21
CA PHE A 259 -9.56 -12.61 3.90
C PHE A 259 -10.30 -13.81 4.49
N SER A 260 -11.03 -13.67 5.61
CA SER A 260 -11.95 -14.73 6.06
C SER A 260 -13.09 -14.96 5.07
N ASP A 261 -13.63 -13.89 4.45
CA ASP A 261 -14.63 -14.01 3.38
C ASP A 261 -14.07 -14.71 2.13
N ILE A 262 -12.91 -14.26 1.62
CA ILE A 262 -12.30 -14.83 0.41
C ILE A 262 -11.92 -16.31 0.59
N TYR A 263 -11.40 -16.69 1.76
CA TYR A 263 -10.85 -18.03 2.01
C TYR A 263 -11.79 -18.96 2.81
N GLY A 264 -12.94 -18.47 3.26
CA GLY A 264 -13.93 -19.26 4.02
C GLY A 264 -13.40 -19.79 5.34
N LEU A 265 -12.71 -18.94 6.11
CA LEU A 265 -12.07 -19.27 7.40
C LEU A 265 -13.00 -19.12 8.61
#